data_AF-W0Q2Y2-F1
#
_entry.id   AF-W0Q2Y2-F1
#
_cell.length_a   1.000
_cell.length_b   1.000
_cell.length_c   1.000
_cell.angle_alpha   90.00
_cell.angle_beta   90.00
_cell.angle_gamma   90.00
#
_symmetry.space_group_name_H-M   'P 1'
#
loop_
_entity.id
_entity.type
_entity.pdbx_description
1 polymer ?
#
loop_
_entity_poly.entity_id
_entity_poly.type
_entity_poly.pdbx_seq_one_letter_code
_entity_poly.pdbx_strand_id
1 'polypeptide(L)' 'MCLAKGDYTPATVIDHIKPVENGQADPLFWVQSNHQALCRDCHSYKTREIDKRGYGAKK' A
#
# COMPACT_ATOMS: atom_id res chain seq x y z
N MET A 1 4.84 2.72 7.15
CA MET A 1 5.06 4.18 7.27
C MET A 1 5.24 4.65 8.72
N CYS A 2 4.64 4.03 9.74
CA CYS A 2 4.83 4.44 11.15
C CYS A 2 6.30 4.58 11.55
N LEU A 3 7.14 3.57 11.26
CA LEU A 3 8.57 3.60 11.62
C LEU A 3 9.31 4.82 11.05
N ALA A 4 8.98 5.24 9.82
CA ALA A 4 9.58 6.42 9.20
C ALA A 4 9.20 7.73 9.92
N LYS A 5 8.14 7.72 10.71
CA LYS A 5 7.70 8.83 11.58
C LYS A 5 8.22 8.71 13.01
N GLY A 6 8.94 7.63 13.34
CA GLY A 6 9.36 7.32 14.72
C GLY A 6 8.31 6.58 15.55
N ASP A 7 7.18 6.18 14.95
CA ASP A 7 6.09 5.50 15.63
C ASP A 7 6.16 3.98 15.41
N TYR A 8 5.74 3.23 16.44
CA TYR A 8 5.63 1.77 16.37
C TYR A 8 4.17 1.35 16.47
N THR A 9 3.65 0.81 15.38
CA THR A 9 2.30 0.23 15.33
C THR A 9 2.38 -1.11 14.61
N PRO A 10 1.74 -2.18 15.13
CA PRO A 10 1.70 -3.46 14.45
C PRO A 10 1.13 -3.33 13.03
N ALA A 11 1.76 -4.00 12.07
CA ALA A 11 1.21 -4.12 10.74
C ALA A 11 0.03 -5.11 10.75
N THR A 12 -1.04 -4.76 10.04
CA THR A 12 -2.24 -5.59 9.91
C THR A 12 -2.59 -5.91 8.47
N VAL A 13 -1.88 -5.29 7.51
CA VAL A 13 -2.02 -5.55 6.08
C VAL A 13 -0.66 -5.59 5.41
N ILE A 14 -0.59 -6.37 4.32
CA ILE A 14 0.49 -6.30 3.34
C ILE A 14 -0.03 -5.51 2.14
N ASP A 15 0.77 -4.55 1.69
CA ASP A 15 0.44 -3.66 0.58
C ASP A 15 1.57 -3.64 -0.46
N HIS A 16 1.24 -3.26 -1.69
CA HIS A 16 2.23 -3.08 -2.75
C HIS A 16 2.84 -1.68 -2.71
N ILE A 17 4.17 -1.57 -2.74
CA ILE A 17 4.91 -0.30 -2.73
C ILE A 17 4.62 0.46 -4.02
N LYS A 18 4.89 -0.17 -5.17
CA LYS A 18 4.42 0.29 -6.47
C LYS A 18 3.02 -0.25 -6.69
N PRO A 19 2.05 0.60 -7.06
CA PRO A 19 0.69 0.15 -7.30
C PRO A 19 0.66 -0.94 -8.38
N VAL A 20 -0.14 -1.96 -8.14
CA VAL A 20 -0.36 -3.06 -9.08
C VAL A 20 -1.67 -2.81 -9.83
N GLU A 21 -1.72 -3.16 -11.10
CA GLU A 21 -2.93 -3.14 -11.93
C GLU A 21 -3.33 -4.56 -12.33
N ASN A 22 -4.59 -4.80 -12.69
CA ASN A 22 -5.04 -6.12 -13.19
C ASN A 22 -4.71 -7.34 -12.29
N GLY A 23 -4.47 -7.13 -10.99
CA GLY A 23 -4.24 -8.19 -10.01
C GLY A 23 -3.03 -9.06 -10.34
N GLN A 24 -3.19 -10.38 -10.23
CA GLN A 24 -2.09 -11.35 -10.37
C GLN A 24 -1.43 -11.37 -11.76
N ALA A 25 -2.06 -10.77 -12.77
CA ALA A 25 -1.53 -10.69 -14.13
C ALA A 25 -0.43 -9.63 -14.28
N ASP A 26 -0.34 -8.67 -13.36
CA ASP A 26 0.72 -7.68 -13.38
C ASP A 26 2.02 -8.28 -12.81
N PRO A 27 3.15 -8.14 -13.52
CA PRO A 27 4.43 -8.72 -13.12
C PRO A 27 4.92 -8.24 -11.74
N LEU A 28 4.42 -7.12 -11.23
CA LEU A 28 4.77 -6.58 -9.91
C LEU A 28 3.95 -7.21 -8.77
N PHE A 29 2.90 -7.99 -9.06
CA PHE A 29 1.99 -8.52 -8.04
C PHE A 29 2.71 -9.44 -7.05
N TRP A 30 3.59 -10.31 -7.53
CA TRP A 30 4.29 -11.31 -6.70
C TRP A 30 5.72 -10.92 -6.34
N VAL A 31 6.19 -9.74 -6.75
CA VAL A 31 7.56 -9.29 -6.46
C VAL A 31 7.67 -8.99 -4.98
N GLN A 32 8.41 -9.82 -4.24
CA GLN A 32 8.53 -9.69 -2.78
C GLN A 32 9.06 -8.33 -2.35
N SER A 33 10.03 -7.77 -3.09
CA SER A 33 10.56 -6.42 -2.83
C SER A 33 9.56 -5.30 -3.11
N ASN A 34 8.42 -5.62 -3.74
CA ASN A 34 7.30 -4.70 -3.93
C ASN A 34 6.26 -4.81 -2.80
N HIS A 35 6.43 -5.69 -1.81
CA HIS A 35 5.53 -5.79 -0.66
C HIS A 35 6.06 -4.99 0.54
N GLN A 36 5.16 -4.31 1.25
CA GLN A 36 5.44 -3.65 2.52
C GLN A 36 4.36 -3.95 3.54
N ALA A 37 4.76 -4.13 4.80
CA ALA A 37 3.85 -4.31 5.92
C ALA A 37 3.40 -2.93 6.46
N LEU A 38 2.09 -2.70 6.55
CA LEU A 38 1.51 -1.44 7.02
C LEU A 38 0.44 -1.67 8.08
N CYS A 39 0.27 -0.70 8.99
CA CYS A 39 -0.95 -0.61 9.79
C CYS A 39 -2.11 -0.11 8.91
N ARG A 40 -3.35 -0.31 9.36
CA ARG A 40 -4.56 0.04 8.61
C ARG A 40 -4.63 1.53 8.23
N ASP A 41 -4.20 2.42 9.12
CA ASP A 41 -4.27 3.87 8.90
C ASP A 41 -3.25 4.32 7.86
N CYS A 42 -2.01 3.82 7.95
CA CYS A 42 -0.98 4.10 6.95
C CYS A 42 -1.35 3.55 5.57
N HIS A 43 -1.96 2.35 5.53
CA HIS A 43 -2.47 1.79 4.28
C HIS A 43 -3.55 2.68 3.67
N SER A 44 -4.55 3.09 4.47
CA SER A 44 -5.65 3.95 4.01
C SER A 44 -5.15 5.30 3.51
N TYR A 45 -4.20 5.91 4.22
CA TYR A 45 -3.50 7.13 3.79
C TYR A 45 -2.78 6.92 2.45
N LYS A 46 -1.99 5.85 2.31
CA LYS A 46 -1.28 5.55 1.05
C LYS A 46 -2.26 5.42 -0.11
N THR A 47 -3.31 4.62 0.02
CA THR A 47 -4.30 4.42 -1.04
C THR A 47 -4.91 5.75 -1.51
N ARG A 48 -5.28 6.62 -0.58
CA ARG A 48 -6.00 7.86 -0.90
C ARG A 48 -5.07 8.99 -1.37
N GLU A 49 -4.00 9.25 -0.64
CA GLU A 49 -3.19 10.46 -0.82
C GLU A 49 -2.01 10.22 -1.76
N ILE A 50 -1.39 9.04 -1.70
CA ILE A 50 -0.20 8.70 -2.52
C ILE A 50 -0.65 8.07 -3.84
N ASP A 51 -1.39 6.96 -3.76
CA ASP A 51 -1.80 6.21 -4.94
C ASP A 51 -2.94 6.90 -5.69
N LYS A 52 -3.68 7.81 -5.03
CA LYS A 52 -4.86 8.50 -5.56
C LYS A 52 -5.90 7.52 -6.11
N ARG A 53 -6.07 6.40 -5.43
CA ARG A 53 -7.00 5.30 -5.78
C ARG A 53 -8.07 5.15 -4.69
N GLY A 54 -8.95 4.17 -4.90
CA GLY A 54 -10.02 3.83 -3.97
C GLY A 54 -11.39 4.34 -4.41
N TYR A 55 -12.42 3.99 -3.64
CA TYR A 55 -13.79 4.34 -3.96
C TYR A 55 -13.96 5.86 -4.09
N GLY A 56 -14.48 6.31 -5.23
CA GLY A 56 -14.70 7.74 -5.54
C GLY A 56 -13.46 8.51 -6.02
N ALA A 57 -12.31 7.86 -6.21
CA ALA A 57 -11.18 8.49 -6.89
C ALA A 57 -11.50 8.68 -8.39
N LYS A 58 -11.30 9.89 -8.91
CA LYS A 58 -11.37 10.16 -10.35
C LYS A 58 -10.10 9.58 -10.99
N LYS A 59 -10.26 8.69 -11.96
CA LYS A 59 -9.15 8.19 -12.79
C LYS A 59 -8.58 9.30 -13.66
#